data_AF-A0A9P4K736-F1
#
_entry.id   AF-A0A9P4K736-F1
#
_cell.length_a   1.000
_cell.length_b   1.000
_cell.length_c   1.000
_cell.angle_alpha   90.00
_cell.angle_beta   90.00
_cell.angle_gamma   90.00
#
_symmetry.space_group_name_H-M   'P 1'
#
loop_
_entity.id
_entity.type
_entity.pdbx_description
1 polymer ?
#
loop_
_entity_poly.entity_id
_entity_poly.type
_entity_poly.pdbx_seq_one_letter_code
_entity_poly.pdbx_strand_id
1 'polypeptide(L)'
;MADCYLYKLPNELLLHLLTPFPTPDLLPLTVISHRIYALILRILHHRLVAAAELQSHSLLLECYHPSAKLTEPPYFCTYHGTNDLTTYKLPSENDPRLAGRLGEMRSMYSRFRPHRRELELGGRRVRRSPGDVPGSRTFPGTSSDKYDGEGVRQILSLDGHELFTQLVAQTNLVKIGPRNGLFTCFVGVEEGVLRVWREWLKDMSMKETFALGGQSEIVEEISKGKEIVREVAQEERDIDDEQILWVSPARNTGFRLHVRERKLKRDAPILISTDEDMPVSYDIEYDELLVRTSHLLLMLEKSMVQEDNSSGKAVVFGSFG
;
A
#
# COMPACT_ATOMS: atom_id res chain seq x y z
N MET A 1 -41.87 28.19 13.28
CA MET A 1 -40.72 27.33 12.93
C MET A 1 -39.59 27.73 13.85
N ALA A 2 -39.10 26.82 14.69
CA ALA A 2 -38.04 27.12 15.65
C ALA A 2 -36.79 27.57 14.90
N ASP A 3 -36.29 28.76 15.21
CA ASP A 3 -35.03 29.26 14.66
C ASP A 3 -33.92 28.23 14.92
N CYS A 4 -33.37 27.65 13.86
CA CYS A 4 -32.25 26.74 13.97
C CYS A 4 -30.97 27.57 14.22
N TYR A 5 -30.67 27.80 15.49
CA TYR A 5 -29.51 28.58 15.94
C TYR A 5 -28.18 28.03 15.42
N LEU A 6 -28.13 26.75 15.05
CA LEU A 6 -26.96 26.07 14.48
C LEU A 6 -26.40 26.80 13.24
N TYR A 7 -27.29 27.33 12.38
CA TYR A 7 -26.88 28.05 11.17
C TYR A 7 -26.39 29.48 11.44
N LYS A 8 -26.62 30.02 12.65
CA LYS A 8 -26.10 31.33 13.07
C LYS A 8 -24.66 31.24 13.62
N LEU A 9 -24.16 30.04 13.93
CA LEU A 9 -22.77 29.86 14.37
C LEU A 9 -21.78 30.14 13.22
N PRO A 10 -20.58 30.65 13.51
CA PRO A 10 -19.45 30.68 12.57
C PRO A 10 -18.98 29.28 12.14
N ASN A 11 -18.30 29.20 10.98
CA ASN A 11 -17.80 27.93 10.42
C ASN A 11 -16.78 27.25 11.32
N GLU A 12 -15.99 28.03 12.05
CA GLU A 12 -14.94 27.59 12.95
C GLU A 12 -15.54 26.80 14.13
N LEU A 13 -16.65 27.29 14.70
CA LEU A 13 -17.32 26.61 15.80
C LEU A 13 -17.97 25.31 15.34
N LEU A 14 -18.55 25.29 14.13
CA LEU A 14 -19.08 24.05 13.55
C LEU A 14 -17.96 23.04 13.27
N LEU A 15 -16.81 23.48 12.73
CA LEU A 15 -15.66 22.60 12.54
C LEU A 15 -15.17 22.01 13.85
N HIS A 16 -15.02 22.83 14.90
CA HIS A 16 -14.60 22.36 16.23
C HIS A 16 -15.59 21.35 16.82
N LEU A 17 -16.89 21.54 16.63
CA LEU A 17 -17.92 20.61 17.09
C LEU A 17 -17.90 19.28 16.30
N LEU A 18 -17.62 19.32 15.00
CA LEU A 18 -17.65 18.14 14.12
C LEU A 18 -16.34 17.35 14.11
N THR A 19 -15.20 18.00 14.35
CA THR A 19 -13.86 17.37 14.34
C THR A 19 -13.69 16.14 15.24
N PRO A 20 -14.31 16.01 16.44
CA PRO A 20 -14.14 14.81 17.27
C PRO A 20 -14.95 13.59 16.81
N PHE A 21 -15.95 13.74 15.94
CA PHE A 21 -16.77 12.60 15.50
C PHE A 21 -16.00 11.69 14.54
N PRO A 22 -16.11 10.36 14.65
CA PRO A 22 -15.44 9.44 13.73
C PRO A 22 -16.03 9.58 12.32
N THR A 23 -15.25 9.22 11.30
CA THR A 23 -15.68 9.34 9.90
C THR A 23 -17.03 8.69 9.60
N PRO A 24 -17.35 7.45 10.07
CA PRO A 24 -18.66 6.85 9.83
C PRO A 24 -19.84 7.66 10.39
N ASP A 25 -19.67 8.38 11.50
CA ASP A 25 -20.73 9.17 12.11
C ASP A 25 -20.90 10.55 11.43
N LEU A 26 -19.85 11.03 10.77
CA LEU A 26 -19.88 12.26 9.98
C LEU A 26 -20.61 12.08 8.64
N LEU A 27 -20.49 10.91 8.00
CA LEU A 27 -21.05 10.68 6.66
C LEU A 27 -22.59 10.89 6.59
N PRO A 28 -23.41 10.42 7.54
CA PRO A 28 -24.85 10.70 7.52
C PRO A 28 -25.19 12.19 7.60
N LEU A 29 -24.35 12.99 8.27
CA LEU A 29 -24.58 14.43 8.45
C LEU A 29 -24.40 15.23 7.15
N THR A 30 -23.76 14.65 6.13
CA THR A 30 -23.55 15.31 4.84
C THR A 30 -24.88 15.56 4.10
N VAL A 31 -25.95 14.84 4.44
CA VAL A 31 -27.27 14.98 3.79
C VAL A 31 -28.08 16.16 4.34
N ILE A 32 -27.67 16.76 5.47
CA ILE A 32 -28.47 17.76 6.18
C ILE A 32 -28.46 19.12 5.47
N SER A 33 -27.29 19.62 5.09
CA SER A 33 -27.15 20.92 4.41
C SER A 33 -25.87 21.04 3.61
N HIS A 34 -25.86 21.90 2.58
CA HIS A 34 -24.68 22.19 1.77
C HIS A 34 -23.51 22.74 2.59
N ARG A 35 -23.81 23.57 3.59
CA ARG A 35 -22.80 24.13 4.50
C ARG A 35 -22.14 23.04 5.35
N ILE A 36 -22.94 22.18 5.98
CA ILE A 36 -22.41 21.04 6.77
C ILE A 36 -21.63 20.10 5.86
N TYR A 37 -22.13 19.82 4.65
CA TYR A 37 -21.43 19.01 3.66
C TYR A 37 -20.03 19.57 3.34
N ALA A 38 -19.90 20.86 3.04
CA ALA A 38 -18.61 21.50 2.73
C ALA A 38 -17.63 21.42 3.92
N LEU A 39 -18.11 21.64 5.14
CA LEU A 39 -17.30 21.53 6.35
C LEU A 39 -16.84 20.09 6.62
N ILE A 40 -17.72 19.11 6.43
CA ILE A 40 -17.37 17.69 6.58
C ILE A 40 -16.33 17.30 5.53
N LEU A 41 -16.48 17.71 4.27
CA LEU A 41 -15.48 17.43 3.25
C LEU A 41 -14.10 17.99 3.60
N ARG A 42 -14.03 19.19 4.20
CA ARG A 42 -12.79 19.76 4.70
C ARG A 42 -12.16 18.91 5.81
N ILE A 43 -12.97 18.41 6.75
CA ILE A 43 -12.51 17.50 7.81
C ILE A 43 -11.99 16.20 7.20
N LEU A 44 -12.77 15.58 6.31
CA LEU A 44 -12.41 14.33 5.65
C LEU A 44 -11.12 14.47 4.84
N HIS A 45 -10.94 15.58 4.13
CA HIS A 45 -9.72 15.83 3.36
C HIS A 45 -8.48 15.86 4.25
N HIS A 46 -8.51 16.62 5.35
CA HIS A 46 -7.40 16.64 6.31
C HIS A 46 -7.13 15.27 6.92
N ARG A 47 -8.19 14.49 7.22
CA ARG A 47 -8.05 13.13 7.72
C ARG A 47 -7.44 12.18 6.71
N LEU A 48 -7.83 12.27 5.43
CA LEU A 48 -7.24 11.45 4.37
C LEU A 48 -5.75 11.77 4.19
N VAL A 49 -5.37 13.05 4.24
CA VAL A 49 -3.95 13.46 4.17
C VAL A 49 -3.16 12.88 5.34
N ALA A 50 -3.68 13.01 6.56
CA ALA A 50 -3.04 12.44 7.74
C ALA A 50 -2.97 10.91 7.70
N ALA A 51 -4.01 10.25 7.20
CA ALA A 51 -4.05 8.79 7.06
C ALA A 51 -3.17 8.25 5.92
N ALA A 52 -2.92 9.03 4.87
CA ALA A 52 -2.07 8.61 3.77
C ALA A 52 -0.60 8.51 4.19
N GLU A 53 -0.11 9.47 4.99
CA GLU A 53 1.28 9.50 5.44
C GLU A 53 1.63 8.43 6.49
N LEU A 54 0.62 7.87 7.18
CA LEU A 54 0.79 6.83 8.22
C LEU A 54 1.92 7.13 9.22
N GLN A 55 1.97 8.33 9.81
CA GLN A 55 3.13 8.79 10.59
C GLN A 55 3.57 7.84 11.72
N SER A 56 2.62 7.18 12.39
CA SER A 56 2.91 6.23 13.49
C SER A 56 2.68 4.76 13.14
N HIS A 57 2.12 4.48 11.96
CA HIS A 57 1.71 3.14 11.57
C HIS A 57 2.47 2.73 10.31
N SER A 58 2.53 1.43 10.04
CA SER A 58 3.12 0.91 8.83
C SER A 58 2.20 -0.17 8.27
N LEU A 59 2.23 -0.34 6.95
CA LEU A 59 1.53 -1.44 6.32
C LEU A 59 2.45 -2.65 6.22
N LEU A 60 1.90 -3.79 6.62
CA LEU A 60 2.52 -5.10 6.54
C LEU A 60 1.73 -5.91 5.50
N LEU A 61 2.43 -6.37 4.48
CA LEU A 61 1.88 -7.18 3.39
C LEU A 61 2.37 -8.62 3.52
N GLU A 62 1.44 -9.56 3.61
CA GLU A 62 1.69 -10.98 3.44
C GLU A 62 1.09 -11.40 2.10
N CYS A 63 1.95 -11.82 1.17
CA CYS A 63 1.51 -12.38 -0.10
C CYS A 63 2.25 -13.68 -0.35
N TYR A 64 1.53 -14.80 -0.30
CA TYR A 64 2.13 -16.12 -0.36
C TYR A 64 1.23 -17.14 -1.06
N HIS A 65 1.85 -18.17 -1.65
CA HIS A 65 1.10 -19.35 -2.08
C HIS A 65 0.55 -20.08 -0.84
N PRO A 66 -0.67 -20.63 -0.82
CA PRO A 66 -1.26 -21.29 0.35
C PRO A 66 -0.35 -22.32 1.04
N SER A 67 0.51 -23.01 0.27
CA SER A 67 1.50 -23.96 0.81
C SER A 67 2.70 -23.32 1.51
N ALA A 68 2.99 -22.04 1.24
CA ALA A 68 4.14 -21.28 1.74
C ALA A 68 3.79 -20.37 2.94
N LYS A 69 2.59 -20.47 3.50
CA LYS A 69 2.11 -19.64 4.63
C LYS A 69 3.08 -19.56 5.82
N LEU A 70 3.78 -20.64 6.12
CA LEU A 70 4.70 -20.71 7.26
C LEU A 70 6.14 -20.32 6.91
N THR A 71 6.47 -20.20 5.63
CA THR A 71 7.84 -20.00 5.15
C THR A 71 8.07 -18.62 4.58
N GLU A 72 7.02 -17.98 4.06
CA GLU A 72 7.13 -16.69 3.39
C GLU A 72 7.07 -15.54 4.40
N PRO A 73 8.11 -14.68 4.46
CA PRO A 73 8.13 -13.58 5.41
C PRO A 73 7.19 -12.44 4.98
N PRO A 74 6.63 -11.67 5.93
CA PRO A 74 5.86 -10.48 5.61
C PRO A 74 6.76 -9.36 5.05
N TYR A 75 6.19 -8.56 4.16
CA TYR A 75 6.82 -7.41 3.52
C TYR A 75 6.35 -6.11 4.19
N PHE A 76 7.27 -5.17 4.42
CA PHE A 76 6.89 -3.84 4.90
C PHE A 76 6.60 -2.96 3.69
N CYS A 77 5.66 -2.03 3.81
CA CYS A 77 5.33 -1.12 2.72
C CYS A 77 5.65 0.33 3.10
N THR A 78 6.49 0.99 2.31
CA THR A 78 6.79 2.42 2.45
C THR A 78 5.78 3.24 1.66
N TYR A 79 5.30 4.34 2.23
CA TYR A 79 4.40 5.25 1.52
C TYR A 79 5.16 5.98 0.40
N HIS A 80 4.64 5.89 -0.81
CA HIS A 80 5.22 6.52 -2.00
C HIS A 80 4.47 7.81 -2.39
N GLY A 81 3.15 7.85 -2.18
CA GLY A 81 2.35 9.04 -2.46
C GLY A 81 0.86 8.79 -2.70
N THR A 82 0.09 9.87 -2.72
CA THR A 82 -1.31 9.94 -3.16
C THR A 82 -1.43 11.06 -4.19
N ASN A 83 -1.29 10.72 -5.48
CA ASN A 83 -1.25 11.71 -6.57
C ASN A 83 -2.45 12.67 -6.54
N ASP A 84 -3.66 12.12 -6.40
CA ASP A 84 -4.91 12.89 -6.48
C ASP A 84 -5.16 13.78 -5.25
N LEU A 85 -4.57 13.42 -4.10
CA LEU A 85 -4.82 14.12 -2.85
C LEU A 85 -4.05 15.44 -2.76
N THR A 86 -2.87 15.51 -3.37
CA THR A 86 -2.06 16.75 -3.42
C THR A 86 -2.67 17.82 -4.34
N THR A 87 -3.38 17.38 -5.38
CA THR A 87 -4.03 18.26 -6.37
C THR A 87 -5.46 18.62 -5.98
N TYR A 88 -6.01 17.99 -4.93
CA TYR A 88 -7.38 18.19 -4.50
C TYR A 88 -7.61 19.61 -3.95
N LYS A 89 -8.49 20.36 -4.61
CA LYS A 89 -8.90 21.69 -4.15
C LYS A 89 -10.05 21.56 -3.17
N LEU A 90 -9.85 22.13 -1.98
CA LEU A 90 -10.87 22.15 -0.93
C LEU A 90 -12.15 22.84 -1.44
N PRO A 91 -13.32 22.18 -1.33
CA PRO A 91 -14.56 22.75 -1.86
C PRO A 91 -15.03 23.95 -1.03
N SER A 92 -15.55 24.95 -1.73
CA SER A 92 -16.29 26.08 -1.14
C SER A 92 -17.78 25.78 -1.20
N GLU A 93 -18.58 26.42 -0.34
CA GLU A 93 -20.05 26.28 -0.31
C GLU A 93 -20.71 26.55 -1.68
N ASN A 94 -20.08 27.38 -2.52
CA ASN A 94 -20.57 27.76 -3.84
C ASN A 94 -20.03 26.88 -5.00
N ASP A 95 -19.35 25.76 -4.71
CA ASP A 95 -18.83 24.89 -5.78
C ASP A 95 -19.99 24.17 -6.50
N PRO A 96 -20.19 24.34 -7.81
CA PRO A 96 -21.24 23.66 -8.55
C PRO A 96 -21.08 22.13 -8.56
N ARG A 97 -19.88 21.61 -8.28
CA ARG A 97 -19.58 20.16 -8.24
C ARG A 97 -19.58 19.55 -6.84
N LEU A 98 -20.05 20.29 -5.83
CA LEU A 98 -20.02 19.89 -4.42
C LEU A 98 -20.47 18.42 -4.22
N ALA A 99 -21.60 18.01 -4.80
CA ALA A 99 -22.18 16.68 -4.62
C ALA A 99 -21.28 15.52 -5.10
N GLY A 100 -20.43 15.73 -6.09
CA GLY A 100 -19.53 14.71 -6.65
C GLY A 100 -18.21 14.55 -5.88
N ARG A 101 -17.83 15.55 -5.08
CA ARG A 101 -16.53 15.62 -4.40
C ARG A 101 -16.27 14.48 -3.44
N LEU A 102 -17.30 14.04 -2.70
CA LEU A 102 -17.17 12.88 -1.82
C LEU A 102 -16.84 11.59 -2.61
N GLY A 103 -17.42 11.46 -3.81
CA GLY A 103 -17.13 10.37 -4.73
C GLY A 103 -15.68 10.40 -5.21
N GLU A 104 -15.19 11.59 -5.58
CA GLU A 104 -13.79 11.81 -5.99
C GLU A 104 -12.81 11.41 -4.87
N MET A 105 -13.08 11.82 -3.61
CA MET A 105 -12.25 11.45 -2.46
C MET A 105 -12.26 9.94 -2.18
N ARG A 106 -13.39 9.27 -2.45
CA ARG A 106 -13.51 7.81 -2.30
C ARG A 106 -12.72 7.05 -3.38
N SER A 107 -12.56 7.62 -4.58
CA SER A 107 -11.82 6.99 -5.67
C SER A 107 -10.29 7.15 -5.58
N MET A 108 -9.77 7.86 -4.58
CA MET A 108 -8.33 8.07 -4.42
C MET A 108 -7.63 6.84 -3.81
N TYR A 109 -6.45 6.51 -4.33
CA TYR A 109 -5.60 5.44 -3.81
C TYR A 109 -4.27 5.96 -3.29
N SER A 110 -3.86 5.45 -2.13
CA SER A 110 -2.52 5.55 -1.59
C SER A 110 -1.64 4.47 -2.17
N ARG A 111 -0.47 4.86 -2.66
CA ARG A 111 0.54 3.98 -3.24
C ARG A 111 1.61 3.69 -2.19
N PHE A 112 1.90 2.41 -2.01
CA PHE A 112 2.94 1.94 -1.11
C PHE A 112 3.88 1.02 -1.86
N ARG A 113 5.17 1.08 -1.56
CA ARG A 113 6.18 0.20 -2.15
C ARG A 113 6.53 -0.93 -1.18
N PRO A 114 6.21 -2.20 -1.52
CA PRO A 114 6.64 -3.34 -0.71
C PRO A 114 8.15 -3.51 -0.77
N HIS A 115 8.77 -3.73 0.39
CA HIS A 115 10.19 -4.03 0.50
C HIS A 115 10.43 -5.06 1.60
N ARG A 116 11.51 -5.82 1.44
CA ARG A 116 11.99 -6.70 2.51
C ARG A 116 12.75 -5.86 3.53
N ARG A 117 12.21 -5.80 4.74
CA ARG A 117 12.99 -5.35 5.88
C ARG A 117 13.78 -6.56 6.37
N GLU A 118 15.09 -6.51 6.23
CA GLU A 118 15.94 -7.41 7.00
C GLU A 118 15.67 -7.12 8.48
N LEU A 119 14.96 -8.03 9.15
CA LEU A 119 15.16 -8.20 10.59
C LEU A 119 16.65 -8.44 10.72
N GLU A 120 17.39 -7.45 11.23
CA GLU A 120 18.84 -7.40 11.25
C GLU A 120 19.47 -8.80 11.27
N LEU A 121 20.44 -9.06 10.40
CA LEU A 121 21.33 -10.24 10.41
C LEU A 121 22.04 -10.49 11.78
N GLY A 122 21.69 -9.74 12.82
CA GLY A 122 22.04 -9.96 14.21
C GLY A 122 20.97 -10.72 14.98
N GLY A 123 20.76 -11.99 14.64
CA GLY A 123 20.28 -12.96 15.63
C GLY A 123 21.04 -12.74 16.95
N ARG A 124 20.31 -12.35 18.00
CA ARG A 124 20.78 -12.36 19.39
C ARG A 124 22.11 -11.65 19.65
N ARG A 125 22.25 -10.35 19.33
CA ARG A 125 23.28 -9.52 20.01
C ARG A 125 22.71 -8.88 21.27
N VAL A 126 22.72 -9.65 22.36
CA VAL A 126 22.76 -9.07 23.71
C VAL A 126 24.17 -8.50 23.90
N ARG A 127 24.36 -7.25 23.49
CA ARG A 127 25.31 -6.32 24.13
C ARG A 127 24.91 -4.91 23.73
N ARG A 128 24.04 -4.31 24.55
CA ARG A 128 23.96 -2.84 24.61
C ARG A 128 25.34 -2.34 25.00
N SER A 129 25.93 -1.48 24.17
CA SER A 129 27.04 -0.64 24.65
C SER A 129 26.49 0.22 25.81
N PRO A 130 27.21 0.40 26.92
CA PRO A 130 26.71 1.19 28.05
C PRO A 130 26.49 2.64 27.58
N GLY A 131 25.23 3.08 27.43
CA GLY A 131 24.91 4.44 26.98
C GLY A 131 23.46 4.71 26.60
N ASP A 132 22.66 3.69 26.25
CA ASP A 132 21.25 3.89 25.88
C ASP A 132 20.33 3.98 27.11
N VAL A 133 20.40 5.15 27.76
CA VAL A 133 19.41 5.62 28.73
C VAL A 133 18.35 6.42 27.98
N PRO A 134 17.05 6.11 28.12
CA PRO A 134 15.96 6.94 27.61
C PRO A 134 16.13 8.39 28.09
N GLY A 135 16.24 9.35 27.17
CA GLY A 135 16.55 10.77 27.45
C GLY A 135 17.95 11.24 27.04
N SER A 136 18.83 10.34 26.58
CA SER A 136 20.12 10.71 25.96
C SER A 136 19.93 11.31 24.56
N ARG A 137 20.82 12.24 24.17
CA ARG A 137 20.90 12.82 22.80
C ARG A 137 21.18 11.77 21.70
N THR A 138 21.52 10.53 22.08
CA THR A 138 21.75 9.39 21.19
C THR A 138 20.58 8.42 21.10
N PHE A 139 19.49 8.63 21.85
CA PHE A 139 18.31 7.77 21.76
C PHE A 139 17.64 8.00 20.41
N PRO A 140 17.52 6.99 19.52
CA PRO A 140 16.75 7.14 18.31
C PRO A 140 15.29 7.34 18.72
N GLY A 141 14.84 8.60 18.73
CA GLY A 141 13.42 8.92 18.84
C GLY A 141 12.67 8.18 17.74
N THR A 142 11.50 7.62 18.08
CA THR A 142 10.52 6.93 17.21
C THR A 142 10.92 6.98 15.74
N SER A 143 11.75 6.03 15.33
CA SER A 143 12.26 5.96 13.97
C SER A 143 11.09 5.64 13.05
N SER A 144 10.58 6.65 12.35
CA SER A 144 9.84 6.40 11.12
C SER A 144 10.83 5.69 10.19
N ASP A 145 10.65 4.40 9.99
CA ASP A 145 11.50 3.58 9.13
C ASP A 145 11.30 4.00 7.67
N LYS A 146 11.99 5.05 7.25
CA LYS A 146 12.22 5.37 5.84
C LYS A 146 13.34 4.47 5.32
N TYR A 147 13.14 3.16 5.36
CA TYR A 147 14.03 2.20 4.72
C TYR A 147 13.55 1.98 3.29
N ASP A 148 14.40 2.28 2.30
CA ASP A 148 14.21 1.86 0.91
C ASP A 148 14.92 0.52 0.75
N GLY A 149 14.22 -0.56 1.10
CA GLY A 149 14.73 -1.92 0.98
C GLY A 149 14.72 -2.43 -0.47
N GLU A 150 15.34 -3.58 -0.71
CA GLU A 150 15.27 -4.24 -2.00
C GLU A 150 13.81 -4.61 -2.34
N GLY A 151 13.43 -4.43 -3.61
CA GLY A 151 12.12 -4.78 -4.13
C GLY A 151 11.82 -6.26 -3.91
N VAL A 152 10.53 -6.56 -3.69
CA VAL A 152 10.11 -7.93 -3.41
C VAL A 152 9.96 -8.70 -4.72
N ARG A 153 10.69 -9.81 -4.85
CA ARG A 153 10.53 -10.77 -5.95
C ARG A 153 10.06 -12.13 -5.46
N GLN A 154 9.14 -12.73 -6.21
CA GLN A 154 8.59 -14.06 -5.96
C GLN A 154 8.50 -14.82 -7.28
N ILE A 155 8.87 -16.10 -7.25
CA ILE A 155 8.80 -16.98 -8.43
C ILE A 155 7.48 -17.74 -8.39
N LEU A 156 6.68 -17.61 -9.44
CA LEU A 156 5.48 -18.42 -9.66
C LEU A 156 5.76 -19.49 -10.70
N SER A 157 5.55 -20.75 -10.35
CA SER A 157 5.63 -21.89 -11.25
C SER A 157 4.24 -22.48 -11.44
N LEU A 158 3.87 -22.72 -12.69
CA LEU A 158 2.63 -23.36 -13.09
C LEU A 158 2.97 -24.65 -13.84
N ASP A 159 2.40 -25.77 -13.39
CA ASP A 159 2.54 -27.03 -14.12
C ASP A 159 1.74 -26.99 -15.42
N GLY A 160 2.05 -27.83 -16.42
CA GLY A 160 1.47 -27.75 -17.76
C GLY A 160 -0.05 -27.57 -17.80
N HIS A 161 -0.77 -28.34 -16.98
CA HIS A 161 -2.23 -28.37 -16.91
C HIS A 161 -2.86 -27.29 -16.01
N GLU A 162 -2.05 -26.50 -15.29
CA GLU A 162 -2.55 -25.46 -14.38
C GLU A 162 -2.87 -24.16 -15.13
N LEU A 163 -4.13 -23.73 -15.10
CA LEU A 163 -4.56 -22.48 -15.74
C LEU A 163 -4.28 -21.23 -14.89
N PHE A 164 -4.20 -21.39 -13.57
CA PHE A 164 -3.94 -20.30 -12.64
C PHE A 164 -3.26 -20.82 -11.38
N THR A 165 -2.59 -19.92 -10.67
CA THR A 165 -2.13 -20.14 -9.30
C THR A 165 -2.85 -19.19 -8.35
N GLN A 166 -2.90 -19.57 -7.07
CA GLN A 166 -3.57 -18.81 -6.03
C GLN A 166 -2.55 -18.19 -5.09
N LEU A 167 -2.68 -16.89 -4.85
CA LEU A 167 -1.92 -16.17 -3.85
C LEU A 167 -2.87 -15.67 -2.78
N VAL A 168 -2.58 -15.98 -1.53
CA VAL A 168 -3.26 -15.35 -0.40
C VAL A 168 -2.61 -13.99 -0.22
N ALA A 169 -3.42 -12.94 -0.19
CA ALA A 169 -2.98 -11.58 0.05
C ALA A 169 -3.65 -11.07 1.33
N GLN A 170 -2.84 -10.73 2.33
CA GLN A 170 -3.30 -10.15 3.58
C GLN A 170 -2.52 -8.86 3.85
N THR A 171 -3.24 -7.75 3.98
CA THR A 171 -2.66 -6.45 4.33
C THR A 171 -3.09 -6.09 5.74
N ASN A 172 -2.11 -5.81 6.60
CA ASN A 172 -2.33 -5.46 8.00
C ASN A 172 -1.73 -4.09 8.29
N LEU A 173 -2.45 -3.27 9.03
CA LEU A 173 -1.97 -2.02 9.59
C LEU A 173 -1.35 -2.31 10.96
N VAL A 174 -0.07 -2.00 11.10
CA VAL A 174 0.70 -2.28 12.31
C VAL A 174 1.28 -1.01 12.91
N LYS A 175 1.32 -0.93 14.23
CA LYS A 175 2.08 0.10 14.94
C LYS A 175 3.31 -0.52 15.57
N ILE A 176 4.48 -0.05 15.16
CA ILE A 176 5.76 -0.55 15.67
C ILE A 176 5.91 -0.07 17.12
N GLY A 177 6.10 -1.01 18.03
CA GLY A 177 6.27 -0.72 19.45
C GLY A 177 7.65 -0.15 19.77
N PRO A 178 7.85 0.37 21.00
CA PRO A 178 9.13 0.92 21.45
C PRO A 178 10.25 -0.12 21.60
N ARG A 179 9.93 -1.41 21.44
CA ARG A 179 10.88 -2.52 21.41
C ARG A 179 10.85 -3.13 20.03
N ASN A 180 12.03 -3.26 19.42
CA ASN A 180 12.22 -3.85 18.09
C ASN A 180 11.51 -5.22 18.01
N GLY A 181 10.74 -5.43 16.94
CA GLY A 181 10.03 -6.69 16.67
C GLY A 181 8.69 -6.89 17.40
N LEU A 182 8.22 -5.92 18.17
CA LEU A 182 6.88 -5.96 18.78
C LEU A 182 5.94 -4.96 18.13
N PHE A 183 4.72 -5.38 17.85
CA PHE A 183 3.64 -4.50 17.39
C PHE A 183 2.71 -4.17 18.55
N THR A 184 2.41 -2.88 18.74
CA THR A 184 1.45 -2.44 19.75
C THR A 184 0.01 -2.55 19.25
N CYS A 185 -0.18 -2.45 17.93
CA CYS A 185 -1.46 -2.56 17.27
C CYS A 185 -1.32 -3.40 15.99
N PHE A 186 -2.33 -4.21 15.71
CA PHE A 186 -2.41 -5.06 14.53
C PHE A 186 -3.87 -5.13 14.07
N VAL A 187 -4.18 -4.45 12.97
CA VAL A 187 -5.53 -4.37 12.40
C VAL A 187 -5.49 -4.84 10.95
N GLY A 188 -6.24 -5.88 10.63
CA GLY A 188 -6.39 -6.31 9.23
C GLY A 188 -7.09 -5.25 8.40
N VAL A 189 -6.45 -4.82 7.31
CA VAL A 189 -7.01 -3.88 6.34
C VAL A 189 -7.88 -4.65 5.34
N GLU A 190 -7.31 -5.68 4.73
CA GLU A 190 -8.00 -6.56 3.79
C GLU A 190 -7.30 -7.91 3.72
N GLU A 191 -8.09 -8.97 3.58
CA GLU A 191 -7.63 -10.34 3.35
C GLU A 191 -8.41 -10.91 2.16
N GLY A 192 -7.71 -11.56 1.25
CA GLY A 192 -8.33 -12.19 0.09
C GLY A 192 -7.40 -13.14 -0.64
N VAL A 193 -7.92 -13.73 -1.71
CA VAL A 193 -7.19 -14.66 -2.57
C VAL A 193 -7.16 -14.11 -3.99
N LEU A 194 -5.96 -13.88 -4.50
CA LEU A 194 -5.71 -13.51 -5.88
C LEU A 194 -5.57 -14.78 -6.72
N ARG A 195 -6.29 -14.82 -7.84
CA ARG A 195 -6.09 -15.83 -8.87
C ARG A 195 -5.26 -15.22 -9.98
N VAL A 196 -4.04 -15.71 -10.14
CA VAL A 196 -3.12 -15.27 -11.16
C VAL A 196 -3.18 -16.26 -12.31
N TRP A 197 -3.76 -15.84 -13.43
CA TRP A 197 -3.97 -16.69 -14.60
C TRP A 197 -2.72 -16.78 -15.46
N ARG A 198 -2.48 -17.96 -16.04
CA ARG A 198 -1.39 -18.23 -16.98
C ARG A 198 -1.39 -17.26 -18.15
N GLU A 199 -2.56 -17.02 -18.74
CA GLU A 199 -2.73 -16.11 -19.87
C GLU A 199 -2.33 -14.67 -19.50
N TRP A 200 -2.79 -14.19 -18.34
CA TRP A 200 -2.43 -12.87 -17.83
C TRP A 200 -0.91 -12.73 -17.59
N LEU A 201 -0.27 -13.74 -17.00
CA LEU A 201 1.20 -13.74 -16.79
C LEU A 201 1.96 -13.67 -18.12
N LYS A 202 1.51 -14.43 -19.11
CA LYS A 202 2.08 -14.42 -20.45
C LYS A 202 1.95 -13.04 -21.08
N ASP A 203 0.75 -12.45 -21.06
CA ASP A 203 0.48 -11.14 -21.65
C ASP A 203 1.32 -10.04 -20.98
N MET A 204 1.41 -10.05 -19.65
CA MET A 204 2.23 -9.07 -18.91
C MET A 204 3.72 -9.23 -19.18
N SER A 205 4.22 -10.47 -19.28
CA SER A 205 5.63 -10.73 -19.63
C SER A 205 5.99 -10.26 -21.04
N MET A 206 5.05 -10.37 -21.98
CA MET A 206 5.24 -9.84 -23.33
C MET A 206 5.29 -8.32 -23.31
N LYS A 207 4.36 -7.66 -22.60
CA LYS A 207 4.34 -6.19 -22.47
C LYS A 207 5.65 -5.63 -21.91
N GLU A 208 6.22 -6.27 -20.89
CA GLU A 208 7.54 -5.87 -20.38
C GLU A 208 8.65 -6.03 -21.43
N THR A 209 8.63 -7.14 -22.16
CA THR A 209 9.63 -7.39 -23.20
C THR A 209 9.54 -6.33 -24.31
N PHE A 210 8.33 -5.90 -24.67
CA PHE A 210 8.12 -4.81 -25.64
C PHE A 210 8.57 -3.45 -25.09
N ALA A 211 8.30 -3.16 -23.82
CA ALA A 211 8.75 -1.92 -23.17
C ALA A 211 10.29 -1.81 -23.10
N LEU A 212 10.97 -2.93 -22.85
CA LEU A 212 12.43 -3.02 -22.87
C LEU A 212 13.02 -3.05 -24.30
N GLY A 213 12.32 -3.68 -25.26
CA GLY A 213 12.74 -3.77 -26.67
C GLY A 213 12.56 -2.48 -27.47
N GLY A 214 11.70 -1.56 -27.02
CA GLY A 214 11.59 -0.20 -27.56
C GLY A 214 12.74 0.74 -27.15
N GLN A 215 13.61 0.30 -26.23
CA GLN A 215 14.83 1.01 -25.81
C GLN A 215 16.10 0.46 -26.49
N SER A 216 16.00 -0.15 -27.68
CA SER A 216 17.17 -0.53 -28.47
C SER A 216 17.80 0.68 -29.17
N GLU A 217 18.90 1.14 -28.58
CA GLU A 217 20.15 1.58 -29.23
C GLU A 217 20.04 2.57 -30.40
N ILE A 218 19.99 3.87 -30.07
CA ILE A 218 20.72 4.86 -30.87
C ILE A 218 22.15 4.91 -30.32
N VAL A 219 23.05 4.12 -30.91
CA VAL A 219 24.49 4.35 -30.76
C VAL A 219 24.82 5.58 -31.60
N GLU A 220 24.81 6.75 -30.98
CA GLU A 220 25.61 7.88 -31.45
C GLU A 220 26.77 8.08 -30.48
N GLU A 221 27.97 7.66 -30.92
CA GLU A 221 29.21 8.19 -30.37
C GLU A 221 29.26 9.69 -30.66
N ILE A 222 29.10 10.55 -29.65
CA ILE A 222 29.74 11.88 -29.62
C ILE A 222 30.11 12.25 -28.17
N SER A 223 31.42 12.45 -28.02
CA SER A 223 32.19 13.18 -27.00
C SER A 223 31.51 13.93 -25.85
N LYS A 224 32.10 13.70 -24.66
CA LYS A 224 32.34 14.61 -23.53
C LYS A 224 31.11 15.20 -22.80
N GLY A 225 30.81 14.55 -21.67
CA GLY A 225 30.62 15.23 -20.38
C GLY A 225 29.33 16.02 -20.21
N LYS A 226 28.26 15.33 -19.84
CA LYS A 226 27.14 15.90 -19.09
C LYS A 226 26.41 14.80 -18.32
N GLU A 227 26.23 15.01 -17.02
CA GLU A 227 25.44 14.17 -16.15
C GLU A 227 24.03 13.98 -16.72
N ILE A 228 23.62 12.72 -16.85
CA ILE A 228 22.25 12.34 -17.16
C ILE A 228 21.47 12.47 -15.84
N VAL A 229 20.90 13.65 -15.60
CA VAL A 229 19.79 13.76 -14.65
C VAL A 229 18.62 13.03 -15.30
N ARG A 230 18.39 11.78 -14.88
CA ARG A 230 17.14 11.06 -15.12
C ARG A 230 16.04 11.78 -14.34
N GLU A 231 15.48 12.85 -14.91
CA GLU A 231 14.13 13.25 -14.55
C GLU A 231 13.22 12.12 -15.01
N VAL A 232 12.94 11.19 -14.09
CA VAL A 232 11.84 10.25 -14.20
C VAL A 232 10.59 11.11 -14.19
N ALA A 233 10.14 11.52 -15.37
CA ALA A 233 8.79 12.00 -15.55
C ALA A 233 7.89 10.92 -14.94
N GLN A 234 7.26 11.25 -13.80
CA GLN A 234 6.25 10.39 -13.20
C GLN A 234 5.11 10.31 -14.20
N GLU A 235 5.15 9.32 -15.09
CA GLU A 235 4.00 8.95 -15.88
C GLU A 235 2.85 8.73 -14.90
N GLU A 236 1.74 9.44 -15.09
CA GLU A 236 0.53 9.27 -14.31
C GLU A 236 0.03 7.85 -14.53
N ARG A 237 0.52 6.90 -13.72
CA ARG A 237 0.18 5.49 -13.87
C ARG A 237 -1.28 5.32 -13.48
N ASP A 238 -2.09 4.91 -14.45
CA ASP A 238 -3.53 4.80 -14.32
C ASP A 238 -3.93 3.69 -13.32
N ILE A 239 -5.10 3.83 -12.71
CA ILE A 239 -5.69 2.88 -11.75
C ILE A 239 -6.37 1.72 -12.50
N ASP A 240 -6.77 1.94 -13.74
CA ASP A 240 -7.35 0.91 -14.61
C ASP A 240 -6.29 0.17 -15.47
N ASP A 241 -5.02 0.25 -15.06
CA ASP A 241 -3.93 -0.51 -15.66
C ASP A 241 -4.16 -2.03 -15.50
N GLU A 242 -4.02 -2.77 -16.61
CA GLU A 242 -4.18 -4.23 -16.66
C GLU A 242 -3.11 -4.97 -15.83
N GLN A 243 -2.01 -4.29 -15.47
CA GLN A 243 -0.98 -4.81 -14.56
C GLN A 243 -1.44 -4.87 -13.10
N ILE A 244 -2.60 -4.27 -12.76
CA ILE A 244 -3.12 -4.24 -11.40
C ILE A 244 -4.04 -5.43 -11.13
N LEU A 245 -3.65 -6.27 -10.17
CA LEU A 245 -4.50 -7.33 -9.63
C LEU A 245 -5.21 -6.87 -8.36
N TRP A 246 -6.53 -6.82 -8.40
CA TRP A 246 -7.37 -6.42 -7.28
C TRP A 246 -7.71 -7.60 -6.36
N VAL A 247 -7.58 -7.41 -5.05
CA VAL A 247 -7.85 -8.45 -4.04
C VAL A 247 -9.35 -8.76 -3.91
N SER A 248 -10.18 -7.72 -4.02
CA SER A 248 -11.62 -7.85 -3.88
C SER A 248 -12.37 -7.08 -4.97
N PRO A 249 -13.64 -7.46 -5.24
CA PRO A 249 -14.50 -6.72 -6.17
C PRO A 249 -14.72 -5.26 -5.77
N ALA A 250 -14.56 -4.95 -4.48
CA ALA A 250 -14.69 -3.58 -3.97
C ALA A 250 -13.52 -2.69 -4.40
N ARG A 251 -12.43 -3.26 -4.94
CA ARG A 251 -11.18 -2.59 -5.32
C ARG A 251 -10.65 -1.73 -4.16
N ASN A 252 -10.58 -2.28 -2.96
CA ASN A 252 -10.02 -1.57 -1.80
C ASN A 252 -8.49 -1.73 -1.73
N THR A 253 -7.97 -2.90 -2.08
CA THR A 253 -6.53 -3.15 -2.24
C THR A 253 -6.23 -3.82 -3.58
N GLY A 254 -5.10 -3.43 -4.18
CA GLY A 254 -4.62 -3.98 -5.44
C GLY A 254 -3.10 -3.97 -5.52
N PHE A 255 -2.55 -4.84 -6.36
CA PHE A 255 -1.12 -5.01 -6.57
C PHE A 255 -0.75 -4.68 -7.99
N ARG A 256 0.16 -3.73 -8.19
CA ARG A 256 0.85 -3.57 -9.47
C ARG A 256 2.06 -4.48 -9.47
N LEU A 257 2.08 -5.39 -10.44
CA LEU A 257 3.10 -6.43 -10.56
C LEU A 257 3.85 -6.29 -11.88
N HIS A 258 5.16 -6.46 -11.80
CA HIS A 258 6.03 -6.64 -12.95
C HIS A 258 6.27 -8.13 -13.13
N VAL A 259 6.10 -8.65 -14.34
CA VAL A 259 6.14 -10.08 -14.66
C VAL A 259 7.19 -10.34 -15.72
N ARG A 260 8.12 -11.27 -15.43
CA ARG A 260 9.16 -11.71 -16.36
C ARG A 260 9.12 -13.22 -16.53
N GLU A 261 9.03 -13.68 -17.78
CA GLU A 261 9.07 -15.11 -18.06
C GLU A 261 10.49 -15.65 -17.83
N ARG A 262 10.59 -16.70 -17.01
CA ARG A 262 11.83 -17.40 -16.75
C ARG A 262 12.00 -18.51 -17.77
N LYS A 263 12.81 -18.26 -18.79
CA LYS A 263 13.18 -19.28 -19.78
C LYS A 263 13.90 -20.45 -19.08
N LEU A 264 13.32 -21.64 -19.12
CA LEU A 264 14.01 -22.86 -18.69
C LEU A 264 15.29 -23.02 -19.51
N LYS A 265 16.44 -23.18 -18.83
CA LYS A 265 17.69 -23.54 -19.50
C LYS A 265 17.48 -24.91 -20.14
N ARG A 266 17.58 -24.98 -21.47
CA ARG A 266 17.42 -26.20 -22.29
C ARG A 266 18.57 -27.21 -22.12
N ASP A 267 19.41 -27.06 -21.10
CA ASP A 267 20.65 -27.82 -20.91
C ASP A 267 20.40 -29.26 -20.41
N ALA A 268 19.16 -29.61 -20.05
CA ALA A 268 18.75 -30.98 -19.76
C ALA A 268 17.64 -31.42 -20.74
N PRO A 269 17.82 -32.52 -21.49
CA PRO A 269 16.77 -33.03 -22.38
C PRO A 269 15.66 -33.65 -21.52
N ILE A 270 14.62 -32.86 -21.26
CA ILE A 270 13.36 -33.38 -20.72
C ILE A 270 12.67 -34.05 -21.91
N LEU A 271 12.45 -35.36 -21.82
CA LEU A 271 11.63 -36.11 -22.78
C LEU A 271 10.17 -35.68 -22.58
N ILE A 272 9.74 -34.66 -23.30
CA ILE A 272 8.38 -34.14 -23.25
C ILE A 272 7.64 -34.70 -24.47
N SER A 273 6.51 -35.35 -24.22
CA SER A 273 5.59 -35.76 -25.28
C SER A 273 5.06 -34.51 -26.00
N THR A 274 4.96 -34.53 -27.32
CA THR A 274 4.49 -33.38 -28.12
C THR A 274 3.08 -32.89 -27.77
N ASP A 275 2.31 -33.70 -27.03
CA ASP A 275 0.94 -33.43 -26.62
C ASP A 275 0.80 -32.93 -25.17
N GLU A 276 1.91 -32.77 -24.42
CA GLU A 276 1.86 -32.29 -23.03
C GLU A 276 2.18 -30.79 -22.93
N ASP A 277 1.31 -30.03 -22.26
CA ASP A 277 1.54 -28.62 -21.99
C ASP A 277 2.81 -28.42 -21.14
N MET A 278 3.65 -27.45 -21.52
CA MET A 278 4.92 -27.23 -20.86
C MET A 278 4.74 -26.47 -19.53
N PRO A 279 5.41 -26.88 -18.44
CA PRO A 279 5.46 -26.09 -17.22
C PRO A 279 6.16 -24.75 -17.48
N VAL A 280 5.60 -23.68 -16.93
CA VAL A 280 6.11 -22.31 -17.09
C VAL A 280 6.42 -21.71 -15.73
N SER A 281 7.49 -20.92 -15.67
CA SER A 281 7.85 -20.18 -14.47
C SER A 281 8.00 -18.71 -14.79
N TYR A 282 7.46 -17.85 -13.94
CA TYR A 282 7.54 -16.41 -14.03
C TYR A 282 8.19 -15.85 -12.76
N ASP A 283 9.03 -14.85 -12.91
CA ASP A 283 9.54 -14.02 -11.81
C ASP A 283 8.67 -12.78 -11.71
N ILE A 284 8.08 -12.55 -10.54
CA ILE A 284 7.15 -11.46 -10.30
C ILE A 284 7.74 -10.51 -9.28
N GLU A 285 7.83 -9.24 -9.65
CA GLU A 285 8.29 -8.14 -8.80
C GLU A 285 7.10 -7.29 -8.36
N TYR A 286 6.94 -7.11 -7.05
CA TYR A 286 5.90 -6.25 -6.47
C TYR A 286 6.37 -4.80 -6.52
N ASP A 287 5.77 -4.02 -7.42
CA ASP A 287 6.15 -2.62 -7.61
C ASP A 287 5.39 -1.70 -6.65
N GLU A 288 4.05 -1.79 -6.67
CA GLU A 288 3.18 -0.97 -5.83
C GLU A 288 2.03 -1.77 -5.23
N LEU A 289 1.77 -1.54 -3.96
CA LEU A 289 0.52 -1.84 -3.26
C LEU A 289 -0.36 -0.59 -3.28
N LEU A 290 -1.53 -0.71 -3.89
CA LEU A 290 -2.56 0.30 -3.94
C LEU A 290 -3.57 0.03 -2.83
N VAL A 291 -3.82 1.02 -1.97
CA VAL A 291 -4.88 0.93 -0.94
C VAL A 291 -5.79 2.14 -1.09
N ARG A 292 -7.10 1.93 -1.17
CA ARG A 292 -8.08 3.01 -1.21
C ARG A 292 -7.92 3.87 0.05
N THR A 293 -7.68 5.16 -0.14
CA THR A 293 -7.33 6.09 0.95
C THR A 293 -8.46 6.19 1.99
N SER A 294 -9.71 6.19 1.54
CA SER A 294 -10.88 6.19 2.44
C SER A 294 -10.98 4.90 3.27
N HIS A 295 -10.60 3.76 2.70
CA HIS A 295 -10.59 2.48 3.42
C HIS A 295 -9.46 2.45 4.45
N LEU A 296 -8.28 2.94 4.07
CA LEU A 296 -7.13 3.08 4.96
C LEU A 296 -7.45 3.99 6.16
N LEU A 297 -8.11 5.13 5.94
CA LEU A 297 -8.56 6.03 7.00
C LEU A 297 -9.47 5.33 8.00
N LEU A 298 -10.46 4.56 7.54
CA LEU A 298 -11.37 3.84 8.42
C LEU A 298 -10.64 2.78 9.25
N MET A 299 -9.65 2.09 8.67
CA MET A 299 -8.82 1.12 9.39
C MET A 299 -7.88 1.79 10.40
N LEU A 300 -7.37 2.97 10.07
CA LEU A 300 -6.57 3.79 10.99
C LEU A 300 -7.42 4.24 12.19
N GLU A 301 -8.62 4.80 11.96
CA GLU A 301 -9.53 5.19 13.05
C GLU A 301 -9.89 3.98 13.93
N LYS A 302 -10.16 2.82 13.32
CA LYS A 302 -10.39 1.56 14.06
C LYS A 302 -9.18 1.16 14.91
N SER A 303 -7.97 1.33 14.39
CA SER A 303 -6.73 1.04 15.11
C SER A 303 -6.54 1.94 16.33
N MET A 304 -6.90 3.23 16.22
CA MET A 304 -6.84 4.18 17.34
C MET A 304 -7.82 3.80 18.45
N VAL A 305 -9.06 3.44 18.08
CA VAL A 305 -10.06 2.94 19.04
C VAL A 305 -9.58 1.66 19.72
N GLN A 306 -8.92 0.76 18.99
CA GLN A 306 -8.37 -0.47 19.57
C GLN A 306 -7.22 -0.16 20.53
N GLU A 307 -6.34 0.79 20.20
CA GLU A 307 -5.25 1.24 21.08
C GLU A 307 -5.78 1.79 22.40
N ASP A 308 -6.78 2.69 22.35
CA ASP A 308 -7.39 3.30 23.54
C ASP A 308 -8.05 2.26 24.45
N ASN A 309 -8.65 1.22 23.86
CA ASN A 309 -9.28 0.13 24.60
C ASN A 309 -8.26 -0.92 25.11
N SER A 310 -7.13 -1.08 24.43
CA SER A 310 -6.09 -2.05 24.79
C SER A 310 -5.19 -1.50 25.90
N SER A 311 -5.62 -1.65 27.15
CA SER A 311 -4.78 -1.35 28.32
C SER A 311 -3.57 -2.31 28.43
N GLY A 312 -2.47 -1.96 27.75
CA GLY A 312 -1.12 -2.49 28.03
C GLY A 312 -0.81 -3.93 27.59
N LYS A 313 -1.68 -4.59 26.81
CA LYS A 313 -1.39 -5.94 26.28
C LYS A 313 -0.70 -5.83 24.92
N ALA A 314 0.62 -5.92 24.91
CA ALA A 314 1.40 -6.04 23.67
C ALA A 314 1.07 -7.37 22.98
N VAL A 315 0.82 -7.34 21.66
CA VAL A 315 0.68 -8.54 20.85
C VAL A 315 2.07 -8.98 20.41
N VAL A 316 2.57 -10.07 20.99
CA VAL A 316 3.89 -10.63 20.67
C VAL A 316 3.74 -11.57 19.49
N PHE A 317 4.29 -11.19 18.34
CA PHE A 317 4.48 -12.12 17.23
C PHE A 317 5.85 -12.77 17.41
N GLY A 318 5.85 -14.07 17.71
CA GLY A 318 7.06 -14.88 17.65
C GLY A 318 7.39 -15.14 16.19
N SER A 319 8.53 -14.62 15.72
CA SER A 319 9.21 -15.14 14.54
C SER A 319 9.59 -16.60 14.84
N PHE A 320 8.80 -17.55 14.35
CA PHE A 320 9.22 -18.94 14.26
C PHE A 320 9.89 -19.13 12.91
N GLY A 321 11.19 -18.82 12.88
CA GLY A 321 12.15 -19.20 11.85
C GLY A 321 13.42 -19.65 12.56
#